data_AF-A0A9W3AM64-F1
#
_entry.id   AF-A0A9W3AM64-F1
#
_cell.length_a   1.000
_cell.length_b   1.000
_cell.length_c   1.000
_cell.angle_alpha   90.00
_cell.angle_beta   90.00
_cell.angle_gamma   90.00
#
_symmetry.space_group_name_H-M   'P 1'
#
loop_
_entity.id
_entity.type
_entity.pdbx_description
1 polymer ?
#
loop_
_entity_poly.entity_id
_entity_poly.type
_entity_poly.pdbx_seq_one_letter_code
_entity_poly.pdbx_strand_id
1 'polypeptide(L)'
;MCKKNFLNITKLIYNKGDDIRQALELKTVDLIRRKHAEESGVSINEEDIIDIDVSYDGSWLTRGHTSHIGIGCVVDVLTGYVLDFHIVSTFCLVCQTTGRKIKEKSPSQYSEWFETHKPFCEINYTGSSAMMETHAAEVLWLRSVTKFKLRYTSMLSDGDAKSFKRVTELKPYGDIPIVKEECVNHVGKRMGSALRNLVADCSKKGTSLGGKGHGKLTQNTIKKLTLYYSRAIRKHKNVSDMQKAIMASLYHCLSTDKSPKHQLCPTGSGSWCFYNAAVAKNETPGPHRKLLCTPLNYKLLADHLKPIYKRLSEPALLQRCLLGATQKRQRVFAFQDLEYL
;
A
#
# COMPACT_ATOMS: atom_id res chain seq x y z
N MET A 1 44.40 -20.16 10.01
CA MET A 1 44.40 -18.74 9.55
C MET A 1 44.55 -17.83 10.77
N CYS A 2 45.49 -16.89 10.80
CA CYS A 2 45.65 -15.95 11.93
C CYS A 2 44.39 -15.10 12.11
N LYS A 3 43.93 -14.85 13.35
CA LYS A 3 42.73 -14.02 13.66
C LYS A 3 42.77 -12.65 12.96
N LYS A 4 43.96 -12.05 12.81
CA LYS A 4 44.18 -10.78 12.11
C LYS A 4 43.90 -10.88 10.60
N ASN A 5 44.30 -12.00 9.98
CA ASN A 5 44.01 -12.26 8.56
C ASN A 5 42.52 -12.54 8.33
N PHE A 6 41.85 -13.25 9.24
CA PHE A 6 40.40 -13.46 9.15
C PHE A 6 39.62 -12.15 9.22
N LEU A 7 39.92 -11.28 10.19
CA LEU A 7 39.24 -9.99 10.33
C LEU A 7 39.48 -9.05 9.14
N ASN A 8 40.67 -9.06 8.57
CA ASN A 8 40.98 -8.25 7.39
C ASN A 8 40.21 -8.75 6.15
N ILE A 9 40.13 -10.08 5.96
CA ILE A 9 39.37 -10.68 4.87
C ILE A 9 37.87 -10.40 5.03
N THR A 10 37.31 -10.53 6.23
CA THR A 10 35.88 -10.23 6.45
C THR A 10 35.57 -8.76 6.19
N LYS A 11 36.38 -7.82 6.71
CA LYS A 11 36.21 -6.38 6.40
C LYS A 11 36.27 -6.10 4.90
N LEU A 12 37.20 -6.73 4.18
CA LEU A 12 37.31 -6.59 2.73
C LEU A 12 36.04 -7.09 2.01
N ILE A 13 35.50 -8.24 2.43
CA ILE A 13 34.26 -8.79 1.86
C ILE A 13 33.07 -7.86 2.14
N TYR A 14 32.92 -7.36 3.37
CA TYR A 14 31.88 -6.39 3.73
C TYR A 14 31.96 -5.12 2.88
N ASN A 15 33.14 -4.52 2.78
CA ASN A 15 33.35 -3.31 1.98
C ASN A 15 33.02 -3.55 0.49
N LYS A 16 33.46 -4.68 -0.08
CA LYS A 16 33.09 -5.05 -1.46
C LYS A 16 31.58 -5.22 -1.63
N GLY A 17 30.89 -5.77 -0.62
CA GLY A 17 29.44 -5.87 -0.62
C GLY A 17 28.77 -4.49 -0.66
N ASP A 18 29.30 -3.53 0.10
CA ASP A 18 28.82 -2.14 0.08
C ASP A 18 29.09 -1.43 -1.24
N ASP A 19 30.24 -1.69 -1.89
CA ASP A 19 30.55 -1.14 -3.22
C ASP A 19 29.58 -1.68 -4.27
N ILE A 20 29.29 -2.99 -4.24
CA ILE A 20 28.31 -3.62 -5.14
C ILE A 20 26.92 -3.03 -4.92
N ARG A 21 26.52 -2.84 -3.66
CA ARG A 21 25.24 -2.24 -3.30
C ARG A 21 25.11 -0.82 -3.84
N GLN A 22 26.14 0.01 -3.66
CA GLN A 22 26.17 1.39 -4.18
C GLN A 22 26.11 1.41 -5.71
N ALA A 23 26.87 0.54 -6.39
CA ALA A 23 26.83 0.45 -7.84
C ALA A 23 25.45 0.00 -8.38
N LEU A 24 24.78 -0.92 -7.68
CA LEU A 24 23.43 -1.35 -8.02
C LEU A 24 22.40 -0.25 -7.79
N GLU A 25 22.53 0.51 -6.70
CA GLU A 25 21.68 1.66 -6.37
C GLU A 25 21.75 2.71 -7.49
N LEU A 26 22.96 3.12 -7.88
CA LEU A 26 23.17 4.07 -8.99
C LEU A 26 22.54 3.59 -10.30
N LYS A 27 22.79 2.34 -10.70
CA LYS A 27 22.19 1.75 -11.91
C LYS A 27 20.66 1.71 -11.86
N THR A 28 20.10 1.48 -10.67
CA THR A 28 18.65 1.43 -10.47
C THR A 28 18.04 2.82 -10.61
N VAL A 29 18.69 3.84 -10.02
CA VAL A 29 18.28 5.25 -10.14
C VAL A 29 18.32 5.69 -11.61
N ASP A 30 19.41 5.41 -12.34
CA ASP A 30 19.54 5.75 -13.76
C ASP A 30 18.46 5.08 -14.63
N LEU A 31 18.12 3.83 -14.31
CA LEU A 31 17.04 3.12 -15.00
C LEU A 31 15.67 3.74 -14.72
N ILE A 32 15.40 4.09 -13.46
CA ILE A 32 14.15 4.77 -13.06
C ILE A 32 14.05 6.11 -13.77
N ARG A 33 15.09 6.95 -13.70
CA ARG A 33 15.14 8.27 -14.35
C ARG A 33 14.84 8.17 -15.84
N ARG A 34 15.50 7.24 -16.56
CA ARG A 34 15.24 7.00 -17.98
C ARG A 34 13.80 6.56 -18.27
N LYS A 35 13.24 5.67 -17.45
CA LYS A 35 11.85 5.21 -17.64
C LYS A 35 10.83 6.33 -17.45
N HIS A 36 11.05 7.24 -16.51
CA HIS A 36 10.21 8.43 -16.34
C HIS A 36 10.37 9.44 -17.49
N ALA A 37 11.58 9.60 -18.03
CA ALA A 37 11.81 10.41 -19.23
C ALA A 37 11.08 9.84 -20.47
N GLU A 38 11.16 8.52 -20.67
CA GLU A 38 10.45 7.82 -21.74
C GLU A 38 8.93 7.98 -21.63
N GLU A 39 8.36 7.81 -20.43
CA GLU A 39 6.91 7.92 -20.19
C GLU A 39 6.40 9.36 -20.33
N SER A 40 7.19 10.35 -19.91
CA SER A 40 6.84 11.77 -20.02
C SER A 40 7.11 12.36 -21.41
N GLY A 41 7.93 11.69 -22.24
CA GLY A 41 8.37 12.21 -23.54
C GLY A 41 9.32 13.40 -23.43
N VAL A 42 9.90 13.63 -22.26
CA VAL A 42 10.79 14.78 -21.98
C VAL A 42 12.23 14.31 -21.93
N SER A 43 13.11 15.07 -22.58
CA SER A 43 14.56 14.89 -22.43
C SER A 43 15.00 15.40 -21.07
N ILE A 44 15.68 14.56 -20.29
CA ILE A 44 16.23 14.88 -18.98
C ILE A 44 17.76 14.86 -19.00
N ASN A 45 18.38 15.77 -18.27
CA ASN A 45 19.80 15.78 -17.96
C ASN A 45 20.07 15.10 -16.61
N GLU A 46 21.34 14.90 -16.27
CA GLU A 46 21.74 14.28 -14.99
C GLU A 46 21.33 15.12 -13.77
N GLU A 47 21.37 16.46 -13.90
CA GLU A 47 21.05 17.38 -12.81
C GLU A 47 19.56 17.67 -12.64
N ASP A 48 18.73 17.26 -13.61
CA ASP A 48 17.31 17.56 -13.59
C ASP A 48 16.61 16.79 -12.47
N ILE A 49 15.78 17.49 -11.70
CA ILE A 49 14.95 16.90 -10.67
C ILE A 49 13.68 16.36 -11.30
N ILE A 50 13.41 15.07 -11.11
CA ILE A 50 12.22 14.40 -11.65
C ILE A 50 11.24 14.13 -10.52
N ASP A 51 10.00 14.57 -10.69
CA ASP A 51 8.90 14.26 -9.80
C ASP A 51 8.36 12.85 -10.10
N ILE A 52 8.29 12.00 -9.08
CA ILE A 52 7.89 10.59 -9.22
C ILE A 52 6.86 10.16 -8.18
N ASP A 53 6.03 9.20 -8.58
CA ASP A 53 5.14 8.46 -7.68
C ASP A 53 5.90 7.32 -7.02
N VAL A 54 5.92 7.30 -5.69
CA VAL A 54 6.57 6.22 -4.93
C VAL A 54 5.58 5.48 -4.06
N SER A 55 5.84 4.20 -3.82
CA SER A 55 5.22 3.44 -2.74
C SER A 55 6.18 3.32 -1.58
N TYR A 56 5.65 3.43 -0.37
CA TYR A 56 6.41 3.35 0.85
C TYR A 56 5.78 2.35 1.80
N ASP A 57 6.62 1.51 2.41
CA ASP A 57 6.21 0.60 3.46
C ASP A 57 7.38 0.31 4.41
N GLY A 58 7.03 -0.05 5.65
CA GLY A 58 7.97 -0.44 6.68
C GLY A 58 7.88 -1.93 7.01
N SER A 59 9.00 -2.51 7.40
CA SER A 59 9.05 -3.85 8.00
C SER A 59 9.85 -3.82 9.30
N TRP A 60 9.56 -4.75 10.20
CA TRP A 60 10.22 -4.89 11.50
C TRP A 60 10.87 -6.27 11.59
N LEU A 61 11.99 -6.35 12.33
CA LEU A 61 12.68 -7.62 12.57
C LEU A 61 11.80 -8.61 13.36
N THR A 62 10.99 -8.10 14.29
CA THR A 62 10.07 -8.90 15.10
C THR A 62 8.64 -8.42 14.93
N ARG A 63 7.67 -9.33 15.00
CA ARG A 63 6.25 -8.97 14.96
C ARG A 63 5.86 -8.21 16.23
N GLY A 64 5.14 -7.11 16.05
CA GLY A 64 4.62 -6.27 17.13
C GLY A 64 5.43 -4.98 17.35
N HIS A 65 4.86 -4.04 18.10
CA HIS A 65 5.46 -2.74 18.39
C HIS A 65 6.56 -2.81 19.48
N THR A 66 7.38 -3.85 19.47
CA THR A 66 8.51 -4.03 20.40
C THR A 66 9.83 -4.27 19.69
N SER A 67 9.83 -4.18 18.35
CA SER A 67 11.05 -4.40 17.58
C SER A 67 12.07 -3.29 17.80
N HIS A 68 13.33 -3.70 17.91
CA HIS A 68 14.45 -2.78 18.03
C HIS A 68 15.03 -2.36 16.69
N ILE A 69 14.70 -3.07 15.61
CA ILE A 69 15.21 -2.85 14.27
C ILE A 69 14.03 -2.85 13.30
N GLY A 70 13.92 -1.77 12.54
CA GLY A 70 12.96 -1.60 11.45
C GLY A 70 13.65 -1.16 10.18
N ILE A 71 12.96 -1.31 9.05
CA ILE A 71 13.41 -0.82 7.75
C ILE A 71 12.24 -0.13 7.06
N GLY A 72 12.46 1.08 6.57
CA GLY A 72 11.56 1.74 5.61
C GLY A 72 12.10 1.62 4.21
N CYS A 73 11.23 1.36 3.22
CA CYS A 73 11.61 1.13 1.83
C CYS A 73 10.77 1.98 0.87
N VAL A 74 11.43 2.67 -0.05
CA VAL A 74 10.81 3.43 -1.15
C VAL A 74 10.93 2.61 -2.43
N VAL A 75 9.80 2.41 -3.11
CA VAL A 75 9.71 1.71 -4.38
C VAL A 75 9.10 2.64 -5.41
N ASP A 76 9.74 2.78 -6.57
CA ASP A 76 9.19 3.54 -7.67
C ASP A 76 7.92 2.86 -8.22
N VAL A 77 6.81 3.61 -8.37
CA VAL A 77 5.53 3.03 -8.79
C VAL A 77 5.58 2.57 -10.24
N LEU A 78 6.25 3.32 -11.12
CA LEU A 78 6.31 3.04 -12.55
C LEU A 78 7.06 1.73 -12.83
N THR A 79 8.33 1.66 -12.43
CA THR A 79 9.22 0.53 -12.69
C THR A 79 9.06 -0.60 -11.69
N GLY A 80 8.69 -0.28 -10.44
CA GLY A 80 8.59 -1.26 -9.37
C GLY A 80 9.89 -1.63 -8.70
N TYR A 81 10.99 -0.95 -9.03
CA TYR A 81 12.27 -1.18 -8.40
C TYR A 81 12.37 -0.49 -7.05
N VAL A 82 13.12 -1.10 -6.14
CA VAL A 82 13.50 -0.45 -4.89
C VAL A 82 14.46 0.68 -5.20
N LEU A 83 14.05 1.88 -4.82
CA LEU A 83 14.82 3.09 -5.04
C LEU A 83 15.74 3.37 -3.85
N ASP A 84 15.22 3.26 -2.63
CA ASP A 84 15.95 3.61 -1.42
C ASP A 84 15.40 2.90 -0.19
N PHE A 85 16.23 2.75 0.84
CA PHE A 85 15.80 2.21 2.13
C PHE A 85 16.59 2.80 3.29
N HIS A 86 15.98 2.78 4.48
CA HIS A 86 16.63 3.22 5.71
C HIS A 86 16.36 2.23 6.84
N ILE A 87 17.44 1.72 7.43
CA ILE A 87 17.38 0.86 8.61
C ILE A 87 17.36 1.77 9.84
N VAL A 88 16.33 1.60 10.66
CA VAL A 88 16.15 2.32 11.92
C VAL A 88 16.41 1.35 13.06
N SER A 89 17.30 1.71 13.97
CA SER A 89 17.70 0.87 15.09
C SER A 89 17.77 1.64 16.39
N THR A 90 17.16 1.05 17.42
CA THR A 90 17.29 1.44 18.84
C THR A 90 18.26 0.53 19.60
N PHE A 91 18.92 -0.38 18.89
CA PHE A 91 19.79 -1.40 19.48
C PHE A 91 21.19 -1.36 18.88
N CYS A 92 22.18 -1.55 19.75
CA CYS A 92 23.55 -1.86 19.37
C CYS A 92 24.07 -2.92 20.33
N LEU A 93 24.56 -4.04 19.80
CA LEU A 93 25.03 -5.16 20.61
C LEU A 93 26.21 -4.74 21.51
N VAL A 94 27.13 -3.91 20.99
CA VAL A 94 28.31 -3.44 21.72
C VAL A 94 27.90 -2.55 22.90
N CYS A 95 26.94 -1.64 22.70
CA CYS A 95 26.34 -0.86 23.79
C CYS A 95 25.70 -1.76 24.86
N GLN A 96 24.95 -2.79 24.45
CA GLN A 96 24.23 -3.67 25.37
C GLN A 96 25.13 -4.66 26.13
N THR A 97 26.36 -4.88 25.65
CA THR A 97 27.32 -5.80 26.25
C THR A 97 28.47 -5.05 26.90
N THR A 98 29.45 -4.59 26.11
CA THR A 98 30.63 -3.86 26.57
C THR A 98 30.24 -2.54 27.23
N GLY A 99 29.39 -1.74 26.57
CA GLY A 99 28.93 -0.46 27.11
C GLY A 99 28.23 -0.61 28.46
N ARG A 100 27.33 -1.59 28.60
CA ARG A 100 26.65 -1.91 29.87
C ARG A 100 27.64 -2.25 30.98
N LYS A 101 28.60 -3.15 30.72
CA LYS A 101 29.63 -3.54 31.71
C LYS A 101 30.51 -2.37 32.14
N ILE A 102 30.85 -1.46 31.22
CA ILE A 102 31.65 -0.26 31.55
C ILE A 102 30.79 0.70 32.40
N LYS A 103 29.53 0.90 32.02
CA LYS A 103 28.59 1.76 32.74
C LYS A 103 28.33 1.30 34.17
N GLU A 104 28.22 -0.01 34.40
CA GLU A 104 28.07 -0.62 35.73
C GLU A 104 29.31 -0.38 36.63
N LYS A 105 30.51 -0.28 36.05
CA LYS A 105 31.75 -0.02 36.80
C LYS A 105 31.95 1.46 37.10
N SER A 106 31.78 2.32 36.09
CA SER A 106 31.99 3.75 36.24
C SER A 106 31.27 4.57 35.16
N PRO A 107 30.43 5.55 35.55
CA PRO A 107 29.82 6.49 34.62
C PRO A 107 30.82 7.34 33.81
N SER A 108 31.97 7.69 34.39
CA SER A 108 32.98 8.50 33.69
C SER A 108 33.69 7.71 32.59
N GLN A 109 34.06 6.46 32.87
CA GLN A 109 34.66 5.56 31.88
C GLN A 109 33.69 5.22 30.73
N TYR A 110 32.38 5.14 31.04
CA TYR A 110 31.38 4.96 29.99
C TYR A 110 31.34 6.14 29.02
N SER A 111 31.45 7.37 29.54
CA SER A 111 31.39 8.58 28.70
C SER A 111 32.57 8.64 27.72
N GLU A 112 33.79 8.35 28.21
CA GLU A 112 34.99 8.27 27.37
C GLU A 112 34.89 7.15 26.33
N TRP A 113 34.47 5.95 26.75
CA TRP A 113 34.26 4.83 25.83
C TRP A 113 33.21 5.16 24.77
N PHE A 114 32.09 5.76 25.17
CA PHE A 114 30.98 6.05 24.26
C PHE A 114 31.38 7.03 23.16
N GLU A 115 32.18 8.05 23.45
CA GLU A 115 32.68 8.96 22.41
C GLU A 115 33.55 8.23 21.37
N THR A 116 34.35 7.24 21.78
CA THR A 116 35.12 6.41 20.84
C THR A 116 34.24 5.41 20.07
N HIS A 117 33.13 4.97 20.66
CA HIS A 117 32.23 4.00 20.05
C HIS A 117 31.20 4.65 19.12
N LYS A 118 30.85 5.91 19.34
CA LYS A 118 29.81 6.66 18.62
C LYS A 118 29.84 6.51 17.09
N PRO A 119 31.02 6.54 16.40
CA PRO A 119 31.08 6.33 14.95
C PRO A 119 30.69 4.92 14.49
N PHE A 120 30.70 3.93 15.39
CA PHE A 120 30.39 2.52 15.14
C PHE A 120 29.09 2.07 15.81
N CYS A 121 28.38 2.99 16.47
CA CYS A 121 27.15 2.68 17.17
C CYS A 121 26.03 2.44 16.14
N GLU A 122 25.34 1.31 16.27
CA GLU A 122 24.21 0.95 15.39
C GLU A 122 22.91 1.65 15.81
N ILE A 123 22.86 2.27 16.99
CA ILE A 123 21.69 3.04 17.44
C ILE A 123 21.66 4.35 16.66
N ASN A 124 20.66 4.51 15.81
CA ASN A 124 20.43 5.73 15.04
C ASN A 124 19.07 6.38 15.36
N TYR A 125 18.30 5.79 16.27
CA TYR A 125 16.99 6.28 16.66
C TYR A 125 16.71 5.98 18.14
N THR A 126 16.08 6.94 18.83
CA THR A 126 15.81 6.88 20.29
C THR A 126 14.32 6.95 20.64
N GLY A 127 13.44 7.03 19.65
CA GLY A 127 11.99 7.04 19.85
C GLY A 127 11.37 5.65 19.94
N SER A 128 10.04 5.58 19.94
CA SER A 128 9.32 4.32 20.02
C SER A 128 9.38 3.52 18.71
N SER A 129 9.38 2.20 18.83
CA SER A 129 9.30 1.22 17.71
C SER A 129 8.15 1.52 16.74
N ALA A 130 7.01 1.98 17.25
CA ALA A 130 5.82 2.35 16.47
C ALA A 130 6.03 3.58 15.58
N MET A 131 7.04 4.40 15.89
CA MET A 131 7.39 5.61 15.14
C MET A 131 8.60 5.40 14.22
N MET A 132 9.25 4.23 14.24
CA MET A 132 10.38 3.92 13.37
C MET A 132 10.03 4.01 11.88
N GLU A 133 8.85 3.52 11.48
CA GLU A 133 8.38 3.63 10.09
C GLU A 133 8.25 5.10 9.68
N THR A 134 7.71 5.94 10.55
CA THR A 134 7.55 7.36 10.29
C THR A 134 8.91 8.07 10.22
N HIS A 135 9.83 7.73 11.12
CA HIS A 135 11.20 8.26 11.11
C HIS A 135 11.98 7.85 9.85
N ALA A 136 11.88 6.59 9.42
CA ALA A 136 12.49 6.16 8.17
C ALA A 136 11.96 6.96 6.97
N ALA A 137 10.65 7.23 6.91
CA ALA A 137 10.06 8.05 5.86
C ALA A 137 10.66 9.47 5.86
N GLU A 138 10.85 10.10 7.02
CA GLU A 138 11.49 11.43 7.12
C GLU A 138 12.88 11.43 6.50
N VAL A 139 13.73 10.47 6.89
CA VAL A 139 15.10 10.36 6.39
C VAL A 139 15.12 10.15 4.87
N LEU A 140 14.23 9.28 4.37
CA LEU A 140 14.15 8.92 2.95
C LEU A 140 13.68 10.10 2.09
N TRP A 141 12.69 10.87 2.56
CA TRP A 141 12.20 12.04 1.83
C TRP A 141 13.16 13.23 1.86
N LEU A 142 13.88 13.45 2.97
CA LEU A 142 14.80 14.58 3.08
C LEU A 142 16.04 14.45 2.19
N ARG A 143 16.46 13.22 1.87
CA ARG A 143 17.67 12.96 1.07
C ARG A 143 17.41 12.67 -0.40
N SER A 144 16.16 12.49 -0.81
CA SER A 144 15.79 12.01 -2.15
C SER A 144 16.37 12.87 -3.28
N VAL A 145 16.22 14.19 -3.19
CA VAL A 145 16.68 15.15 -4.21
C VAL A 145 18.20 15.23 -4.23
N THR A 146 18.84 15.33 -3.06
CA THR A 146 20.29 15.47 -2.97
C THR A 146 21.00 14.18 -3.36
N LYS A 147 20.43 13.02 -3.04
CA LYS A 147 21.01 11.70 -3.33
C LYS A 147 20.73 11.21 -4.74
N PHE A 148 19.52 11.45 -5.28
CA PHE A 148 19.06 10.81 -6.53
C PHE A 148 18.52 11.77 -7.59
N LYS A 149 18.41 13.07 -7.29
CA LYS A 149 17.71 14.05 -8.16
C LYS A 149 16.28 13.60 -8.48
N LEU A 150 15.64 12.91 -7.52
CA LEU A 150 14.26 12.45 -7.59
C LEU A 150 13.48 13.11 -6.46
N ARG A 151 12.29 13.61 -6.77
CA ARG A 151 11.37 14.21 -5.81
C ARG A 151 10.13 13.32 -5.68
N TYR A 152 9.85 12.88 -4.47
CA TYR A 152 8.74 11.96 -4.20
C TYR A 152 7.43 12.73 -4.00
N THR A 153 6.76 13.07 -5.10
CA THR A 153 5.56 13.95 -5.11
C THR A 153 4.26 13.22 -4.81
N SER A 154 4.24 11.88 -4.92
CA SER A 154 3.10 11.08 -4.47
C SER A 154 3.54 9.88 -3.64
N MET A 155 2.73 9.53 -2.65
CA MET A 155 2.91 8.33 -1.83
C MET A 155 1.74 7.37 -2.00
N LEU A 156 1.97 6.27 -2.72
CA LEU A 156 1.09 5.12 -2.78
C LEU A 156 1.19 4.33 -1.47
N SER A 157 0.13 4.36 -0.67
CA SER A 157 0.06 3.70 0.63
C SER A 157 -1.28 3.00 0.87
N ASP A 158 -1.25 2.02 1.77
CA ASP A 158 -2.44 1.38 2.31
C ASP A 158 -2.99 2.20 3.49
N GLY A 159 -4.25 2.64 3.46
CA GLY A 159 -4.91 3.15 4.67
C GLY A 159 -4.45 4.54 5.11
N ASP A 160 -4.71 4.87 6.37
CA ASP A 160 -4.20 6.11 7.00
C ASP A 160 -2.73 5.91 7.41
N ALA A 161 -1.83 6.24 6.48
CA ALA A 161 -0.40 6.20 6.71
C ALA A 161 0.05 7.38 7.59
N LYS A 162 0.45 7.10 8.84
CA LYS A 162 1.11 8.09 9.72
C LYS A 162 2.36 8.68 9.05
N SER A 163 3.08 7.84 8.30
CA SER A 163 4.23 8.20 7.50
C SER A 163 3.89 9.28 6.45
N PHE A 164 2.76 9.16 5.74
CA PHE A 164 2.28 10.19 4.79
C PHE A 164 2.04 11.54 5.49
N LYS A 165 1.32 11.51 6.63
CA LYS A 165 1.05 12.72 7.41
C LYS A 165 2.36 13.40 7.80
N ARG A 166 3.33 12.63 8.29
CA ARG A 166 4.62 13.17 8.73
C ARG A 166 5.41 13.80 7.60
N VAL A 167 5.57 13.12 6.46
CA VAL A 167 6.36 13.69 5.33
C VAL A 167 5.69 14.93 4.76
N THR A 168 4.35 15.01 4.80
CA THR A 168 3.61 16.21 4.39
C THR A 168 3.86 17.39 5.34
N GLU A 169 3.86 17.15 6.65
CA GLU A 169 4.19 18.17 7.66
C GLU A 169 5.65 18.64 7.57
N LEU A 170 6.56 17.74 7.19
CA LEU A 170 7.99 18.02 7.06
C LEU A 170 8.31 18.97 5.89
N LYS A 171 7.44 19.03 4.87
CA LYS A 171 7.64 19.83 3.65
C LYS A 171 9.07 19.70 3.07
N PRO A 172 9.55 18.48 2.77
CA PRO A 172 10.92 18.24 2.32
C PRO A 172 11.25 18.96 0.99
N TYR A 173 10.22 19.39 0.25
CA TYR A 173 10.33 20.05 -1.05
C TYR A 173 9.72 21.46 -1.05
N GLY A 174 9.59 22.09 0.13
CA GLY A 174 8.99 23.43 0.26
C GLY A 174 7.49 23.42 -0.04
N ASP A 175 7.08 24.19 -1.05
CA ASP A 175 5.67 24.38 -1.41
C ASP A 175 5.10 23.27 -2.32
N ILE A 176 5.95 22.36 -2.79
CA ILE A 176 5.50 21.24 -3.63
C ILE A 176 4.85 20.18 -2.74
N PRO A 177 3.53 19.96 -2.87
CA PRO A 177 2.81 19.05 -1.99
C PRO A 177 3.12 17.59 -2.31
N ILE A 178 3.04 16.75 -1.28
CA ILE A 178 3.05 15.30 -1.44
C ILE A 178 1.60 14.83 -1.48
N VAL A 179 1.20 14.18 -2.57
CA VAL A 179 -0.15 13.68 -2.79
C VAL A 179 -0.26 12.24 -2.29
N LYS A 180 -1.39 11.90 -1.68
CA LYS A 180 -1.67 10.53 -1.25
C LYS A 180 -2.36 9.77 -2.38
N GLU A 181 -1.83 8.59 -2.67
CA GLU A 181 -2.43 7.63 -3.60
C GLU A 181 -2.82 6.35 -2.86
N GLU A 182 -3.92 5.71 -3.28
CA GLU A 182 -4.50 4.54 -2.64
C GLU A 182 -4.21 3.28 -3.45
N CYS A 183 -3.70 2.26 -2.76
CA CYS A 183 -3.53 0.94 -3.33
C CYS A 183 -4.89 0.33 -3.71
N VAL A 184 -5.15 0.09 -5.00
CA VAL A 184 -6.45 -0.41 -5.46
C VAL A 184 -6.78 -1.81 -4.93
N ASN A 185 -5.76 -2.60 -4.58
CA ASN A 185 -5.96 -3.89 -3.91
C ASN A 185 -6.48 -3.69 -2.48
N HIS A 186 -5.96 -2.71 -1.76
CA HIS A 186 -6.38 -2.41 -0.41
C HIS A 186 -7.78 -1.81 -0.40
N VAL A 187 -8.06 -0.86 -1.28
CA VAL A 187 -9.41 -0.30 -1.46
C VAL A 187 -10.41 -1.40 -1.78
N GLY A 188 -10.05 -2.36 -2.64
CA GLY A 188 -10.84 -3.57 -2.87
C GLY A 188 -11.12 -4.36 -1.57
N LYS A 189 -10.09 -4.64 -0.77
CA LYS A 189 -10.24 -5.34 0.52
C LYS A 189 -11.17 -4.59 1.49
N ARG A 190 -11.16 -3.24 1.49
CA ARG A 190 -12.05 -2.42 2.35
C ARG A 190 -13.53 -2.76 2.11
N MET A 191 -13.95 -2.98 0.87
CA MET A 191 -15.32 -3.42 0.57
C MET A 191 -15.65 -4.76 1.25
N GLY A 192 -14.79 -5.76 1.08
CA GLY A 192 -15.00 -7.07 1.70
C GLY A 192 -15.05 -7.01 3.23
N SER A 193 -14.17 -6.22 3.84
CA SER A 193 -14.15 -6.01 5.30
C SER A 193 -15.40 -5.28 5.78
N ALA A 194 -15.84 -4.22 5.08
CA ALA A 194 -17.07 -3.50 5.43
C ALA A 194 -18.30 -4.42 5.40
N LEU A 195 -18.41 -5.31 4.41
CA LEU A 195 -19.52 -6.26 4.31
C LEU A 195 -19.48 -7.34 5.41
N ARG A 196 -18.29 -7.83 5.78
CA ARG A 196 -18.15 -8.78 6.90
C ARG A 196 -18.50 -8.13 8.24
N ASN A 197 -18.04 -6.91 8.47
CA ASN A 197 -18.34 -6.15 9.68
C ASN A 197 -19.85 -5.87 9.77
N LEU A 198 -20.48 -5.47 8.66
CA LEU A 198 -21.94 -5.31 8.60
C LEU A 198 -22.69 -6.58 9.03
N VAL A 199 -22.30 -7.75 8.52
CA VAL A 199 -22.91 -9.03 8.92
C VAL A 199 -22.72 -9.30 10.41
N ALA A 200 -21.52 -9.09 10.93
CA ALA A 200 -21.21 -9.31 12.35
C ALA A 200 -22.00 -8.35 13.26
N ASP A 201 -22.05 -7.06 12.92
CA ASP A 201 -22.69 -6.03 13.73
C ASP A 201 -24.21 -6.18 13.74
N CYS A 202 -24.83 -6.49 12.60
CA CYS A 202 -26.25 -6.80 12.55
C CYS A 202 -26.59 -8.09 13.31
N SER A 203 -25.72 -9.11 13.25
CA SER A 203 -25.93 -10.35 14.00
C SER A 203 -25.95 -10.11 15.51
N LYS A 204 -25.08 -9.22 16.03
CA LYS A 204 -25.08 -8.82 17.45
C LYS A 204 -26.39 -8.12 17.86
N LYS A 205 -27.06 -7.47 16.91
CA LYS A 205 -28.36 -6.79 17.09
C LYS A 205 -29.56 -7.70 16.77
N GLY A 206 -29.35 -9.01 16.66
CA GLY A 206 -30.42 -9.98 16.37
C GLY A 206 -30.87 -10.06 14.90
N THR A 207 -30.22 -9.34 13.98
CA THR A 207 -30.58 -9.33 12.55
C THR A 207 -29.60 -10.17 11.71
N SER A 208 -30.09 -11.24 11.09
CA SER A 208 -29.26 -12.16 10.29
C SER A 208 -29.19 -11.79 8.80
N LEU A 209 -28.22 -10.95 8.43
CA LEU A 209 -27.95 -10.58 7.02
C LEU A 209 -27.14 -11.64 6.25
N GLY A 210 -26.41 -12.50 6.97
CA GLY A 210 -25.60 -13.60 6.43
C GLY A 210 -26.22 -14.98 6.64
N GLY A 211 -25.40 -16.03 6.57
CA GLY A 211 -25.83 -17.42 6.77
C GLY A 211 -26.49 -18.06 5.54
N LYS A 212 -27.14 -19.21 5.73
CA LYS A 212 -27.83 -19.95 4.65
C LYS A 212 -29.05 -19.15 4.17
N GLY A 213 -29.25 -19.07 2.85
CA GLY A 213 -30.44 -18.45 2.25
C GLY A 213 -30.14 -17.74 0.94
N HIS A 214 -31.12 -17.77 0.03
CA HIS A 214 -31.04 -17.06 -1.25
C HIS A 214 -30.99 -15.54 -1.02
N GLY A 215 -30.07 -14.86 -1.70
CA GLY A 215 -29.97 -13.41 -1.61
C GLY A 215 -29.29 -12.88 -0.34
N LYS A 216 -28.66 -13.72 0.48
CA LYS A 216 -27.95 -13.31 1.71
C LYS A 216 -26.47 -13.01 1.49
N LEU A 217 -25.86 -12.29 2.43
CA LEU A 217 -24.43 -11.99 2.46
C LEU A 217 -23.61 -13.19 2.98
N THR A 218 -23.57 -14.26 2.20
CA THR A 218 -22.66 -15.39 2.44
C THR A 218 -21.20 -14.98 2.20
N GLN A 219 -20.24 -15.76 2.69
CA GLN A 219 -18.82 -15.52 2.40
C GLN A 219 -18.53 -15.50 0.89
N ASN A 220 -19.17 -16.38 0.11
CA ASN A 220 -19.02 -16.38 -1.34
C ASN A 220 -19.66 -15.15 -2.00
N THR A 221 -20.83 -14.73 -1.54
CA THR A 221 -21.48 -13.49 -1.99
C THR A 221 -20.56 -12.29 -1.73
N ILE A 222 -20.00 -12.17 -0.53
CA ILE A 222 -19.08 -11.08 -0.17
C ILE A 222 -17.83 -11.10 -1.06
N LYS A 223 -17.25 -12.27 -1.32
CA LYS A 223 -16.12 -12.42 -2.26
C LYS A 223 -16.46 -11.90 -3.66
N LYS A 224 -17.62 -12.27 -4.21
CA LYS A 224 -18.08 -11.80 -5.53
C LYS A 224 -18.32 -10.28 -5.55
N LEU A 225 -19.00 -9.72 -4.56
CA LEU A 225 -19.23 -8.27 -4.48
C LEU A 225 -17.91 -7.49 -4.35
N THR A 226 -16.98 -8.00 -3.56
CA THR A 226 -15.62 -7.44 -3.43
C THR A 226 -14.89 -7.45 -4.78
N LEU A 227 -15.02 -8.54 -5.54
CA LEU A 227 -14.44 -8.67 -6.88
C LEU A 227 -15.07 -7.68 -7.87
N TYR A 228 -16.40 -7.54 -7.89
CA TYR A 228 -17.09 -6.59 -8.77
C TYR A 228 -16.67 -5.16 -8.48
N TYR A 229 -16.66 -4.77 -7.21
CA TYR A 229 -16.18 -3.47 -6.76
C TYR A 229 -14.73 -3.21 -7.22
N SER A 230 -13.83 -4.17 -6.99
CA SER A 230 -12.43 -4.02 -7.37
C SER A 230 -12.22 -3.99 -8.90
N ARG A 231 -13.08 -4.66 -9.67
CA ARG A 231 -13.07 -4.61 -11.14
C ARG A 231 -13.56 -3.27 -11.66
N ALA A 232 -14.60 -2.69 -11.04
CA ALA A 232 -15.09 -1.37 -11.39
C ALA A 232 -13.98 -0.31 -11.24
N ILE A 233 -13.23 -0.34 -10.13
CA ILE A 233 -12.11 0.60 -9.94
C ILE A 233 -11.01 0.40 -11.00
N ARG A 234 -10.59 -0.85 -11.26
CA ARG A 234 -9.47 -1.09 -12.19
C ARG A 234 -9.80 -0.85 -13.67
N LYS A 235 -11.06 -1.04 -14.06
CA LYS A 235 -11.46 -0.98 -15.48
C LYS A 235 -11.67 0.45 -15.97
N HIS A 236 -11.97 1.38 -15.08
CA HIS A 236 -12.33 2.75 -15.42
C HIS A 236 -11.20 3.73 -15.12
N LYS A 237 -11.05 4.76 -15.96
CA LYS A 237 -9.95 5.74 -15.91
C LYS A 237 -10.37 7.10 -15.37
N ASN A 238 -11.64 7.28 -15.03
CA ASN A 238 -12.15 8.49 -14.40
C ASN A 238 -13.09 8.13 -13.26
N VAL A 239 -13.24 9.07 -12.32
CA VAL A 239 -14.04 8.88 -11.10
C VAL A 239 -15.51 8.63 -11.40
N SER A 240 -16.10 9.35 -12.35
CA SER A 240 -17.54 9.24 -12.67
C SER A 240 -17.90 7.82 -13.14
N ASP A 241 -17.10 7.25 -14.04
CA ASP A 241 -17.30 5.90 -14.54
C ASP A 241 -17.06 4.84 -13.46
N MET A 242 -16.06 5.03 -12.59
CA MET A 242 -15.87 4.16 -11.42
C MET A 242 -17.12 4.17 -10.53
N GLN A 243 -17.65 5.35 -10.19
CA GLN A 243 -18.86 5.48 -9.38
C GLN A 243 -20.06 4.80 -10.03
N LYS A 244 -20.28 5.08 -11.31
CA LYS A 244 -21.37 4.49 -12.09
C LYS A 244 -21.28 2.97 -12.10
N ALA A 245 -20.10 2.41 -12.37
CA ALA A 245 -19.89 0.96 -12.40
C ALA A 245 -20.02 0.29 -11.02
N ILE A 246 -19.50 0.92 -9.95
CA ILE A 246 -19.67 0.45 -8.58
C ILE A 246 -21.16 0.37 -8.22
N MET A 247 -21.91 1.46 -8.47
CA MET A 247 -23.34 1.52 -8.17
C MET A 247 -24.16 0.59 -9.07
N ALA A 248 -23.81 0.47 -10.36
CA ALA A 248 -24.43 -0.47 -11.28
C ALA A 248 -24.33 -1.91 -10.76
N SER A 249 -23.17 -2.30 -10.22
CA SER A 249 -22.98 -3.64 -9.67
C SER A 249 -23.92 -3.93 -8.48
N LEU A 250 -24.12 -2.95 -7.59
CA LEU A 250 -25.05 -3.08 -6.46
C LEU A 250 -26.50 -3.21 -6.93
N TYR A 251 -26.94 -2.27 -7.78
CA TYR A 251 -28.32 -2.22 -8.24
C TYR A 251 -28.68 -3.42 -9.09
N HIS A 252 -27.76 -3.88 -9.94
CA HIS A 252 -27.93 -5.12 -10.69
C HIS A 252 -28.17 -6.31 -9.77
N CYS A 253 -27.36 -6.48 -8.71
CA CYS A 253 -27.51 -7.57 -7.75
C CYS A 253 -28.79 -7.47 -6.91
N LEU A 254 -29.30 -6.26 -6.68
CA LEU A 254 -30.56 -5.97 -5.96
C LEU A 254 -31.81 -6.00 -6.86
N SER A 255 -31.63 -6.18 -8.17
CA SER A 255 -32.69 -6.10 -9.17
C SER A 255 -33.62 -7.31 -9.12
N THR A 256 -34.89 -7.09 -9.41
CA THR A 256 -35.92 -8.15 -9.46
C THR A 256 -36.82 -7.94 -10.68
N ASP A 257 -37.57 -8.97 -11.08
CA ASP A 257 -38.52 -8.85 -12.19
C ASP A 257 -39.58 -7.76 -11.94
N LYS A 258 -40.01 -7.58 -10.68
CA LYS A 258 -40.98 -6.54 -10.27
C LYS A 258 -40.39 -5.14 -10.15
N SER A 259 -39.08 -5.03 -9.98
CA SER A 259 -38.39 -3.75 -9.84
C SER A 259 -37.00 -3.88 -10.49
N PRO A 260 -36.93 -3.78 -11.83
CA PRO A 260 -35.66 -3.86 -12.55
C PRO A 260 -34.80 -2.62 -12.24
N LYS A 261 -33.50 -2.82 -12.01
CA LYS A 261 -32.55 -1.77 -11.63
C LYS A 261 -31.27 -1.78 -12.47
N HIS A 262 -31.43 -1.71 -13.79
CA HIS A 262 -30.34 -1.82 -14.78
C HIS A 262 -29.91 -0.49 -15.43
N GLN A 263 -30.45 0.63 -14.95
CA GLN A 263 -30.27 1.99 -15.45
C GLN A 263 -28.83 2.50 -15.38
N LEU A 264 -28.00 1.97 -14.47
CA LEU A 264 -26.56 2.26 -14.43
C LEU A 264 -25.70 1.22 -15.15
N CYS A 265 -26.29 0.08 -15.55
CA CYS A 265 -25.55 -0.94 -16.27
C CYS A 265 -25.22 -0.46 -17.70
N PRO A 266 -24.15 -0.99 -18.33
CA PRO A 266 -23.86 -0.68 -19.72
C PRO A 266 -25.03 -1.03 -20.65
N THR A 267 -25.20 -0.23 -21.70
CA THR A 267 -26.18 -0.46 -22.77
C THR A 267 -25.53 -1.25 -23.92
N GLY A 268 -26.35 -1.65 -24.91
CA GLY A 268 -25.88 -2.35 -26.10
C GLY A 268 -25.94 -3.88 -26.00
N SER A 269 -25.98 -4.53 -27.14
CA SER A 269 -26.15 -5.99 -27.28
C SER A 269 -25.00 -6.80 -26.67
N GLY A 270 -23.81 -6.20 -26.56
CA GLY A 270 -22.63 -6.77 -25.90
C GLY A 270 -22.52 -6.47 -24.40
N SER A 271 -23.55 -5.89 -23.77
CA SER A 271 -23.53 -5.59 -22.35
C SER A 271 -23.45 -6.87 -21.51
N TRP A 272 -22.66 -6.83 -20.43
CA TRP A 272 -22.65 -7.91 -19.42
C TRP A 272 -23.98 -7.99 -18.65
N CYS A 273 -24.79 -6.92 -18.69
CA CYS A 273 -26.11 -6.90 -18.10
C CYS A 273 -27.11 -7.57 -19.05
N PHE A 274 -27.57 -8.77 -18.67
CA PHE A 274 -28.52 -9.55 -19.48
C PHE A 274 -29.77 -8.74 -19.85
N TYR A 275 -30.23 -7.86 -18.95
CA TYR A 275 -31.45 -7.07 -19.16
C TYR A 275 -31.24 -6.02 -20.24
N ASN A 276 -30.20 -5.19 -20.11
CA ASN A 276 -29.92 -4.15 -21.10
C ASN A 276 -29.46 -4.74 -22.45
N ALA A 277 -28.80 -5.90 -22.43
CA ALA A 277 -28.43 -6.62 -23.65
C ALA A 277 -29.66 -7.10 -24.43
N ALA A 278 -30.66 -7.67 -23.74
CA ALA A 278 -31.93 -8.08 -24.36
C ALA A 278 -32.70 -6.87 -24.90
N VAL A 279 -32.83 -5.81 -24.10
CA VAL A 279 -33.50 -4.56 -24.54
C VAL A 279 -32.83 -4.00 -25.79
N ALA A 280 -31.50 -3.98 -25.85
CA ALA A 280 -30.75 -3.49 -27.02
C ALA A 280 -30.92 -4.37 -28.28
N LYS A 281 -31.34 -5.63 -28.12
CA LYS A 281 -31.68 -6.55 -29.22
C LYS A 281 -33.15 -6.52 -29.58
N ASN A 282 -33.96 -5.67 -28.94
CA ASN A 282 -35.42 -5.67 -29.02
C ASN A 282 -36.04 -7.01 -28.55
N GLU A 283 -35.41 -7.67 -27.58
CA GLU A 283 -35.88 -8.91 -26.96
C GLU A 283 -36.46 -8.64 -25.57
N THR A 284 -37.40 -9.48 -25.13
CA THR A 284 -37.90 -9.45 -23.75
C THR A 284 -36.82 -9.96 -22.79
N PRO A 285 -36.42 -9.18 -21.77
CA PRO A 285 -35.45 -9.64 -20.78
C PRO A 285 -35.91 -10.90 -20.04
N GLY A 286 -35.01 -11.87 -19.89
CA GLY A 286 -35.28 -13.09 -19.15
C GLY A 286 -35.44 -12.88 -17.63
N PRO A 287 -35.86 -13.92 -16.88
CA PRO A 287 -36.16 -13.78 -15.46
C PRO A 287 -34.89 -13.62 -14.61
N HIS A 288 -34.91 -12.66 -13.68
CA HIS A 288 -33.79 -12.36 -12.78
C HIS A 288 -33.37 -13.58 -11.96
N ARG A 289 -34.33 -14.42 -11.52
CA ARG A 289 -34.03 -15.62 -10.72
C ARG A 289 -33.08 -16.59 -11.44
N LYS A 290 -33.11 -16.63 -12.78
CA LYS A 290 -32.26 -17.52 -13.58
C LYS A 290 -30.98 -16.84 -14.05
N LEU A 291 -31.07 -15.57 -14.46
CA LEU A 291 -29.97 -14.87 -15.15
C LEU A 291 -29.09 -14.03 -14.24
N LEU A 292 -29.53 -13.73 -13.00
CA LEU A 292 -28.75 -12.95 -12.06
C LEU A 292 -27.73 -13.84 -11.33
N CYS A 293 -26.44 -13.68 -11.63
CA CYS A 293 -25.39 -14.55 -11.07
C CYS A 293 -25.13 -14.35 -9.56
N THR A 294 -25.52 -13.21 -8.99
CA THR A 294 -25.29 -12.87 -7.57
C THR A 294 -26.50 -12.10 -7.04
N PRO A 295 -27.64 -12.77 -6.87
CA PRO A 295 -28.85 -12.12 -6.38
C PRO A 295 -28.66 -11.69 -4.94
N LEU A 296 -29.23 -10.54 -4.57
CA LEU A 296 -29.31 -10.00 -3.23
C LEU A 296 -30.77 -9.75 -2.86
N ASN A 297 -31.16 -10.10 -1.63
CA ASN A 297 -32.50 -9.86 -1.15
C ASN A 297 -32.71 -8.36 -0.91
N TYR A 298 -33.50 -7.72 -1.78
CA TYR A 298 -33.74 -6.28 -1.74
C TYR A 298 -34.28 -5.81 -0.38
N LYS A 299 -35.36 -6.44 0.10
CA LYS A 299 -36.03 -6.04 1.35
C LYS A 299 -35.11 -6.17 2.57
N LEU A 300 -34.23 -7.17 2.56
CA LEU A 300 -33.32 -7.44 3.68
C LEU A 300 -32.06 -6.57 3.63
N LEU A 301 -31.50 -6.31 2.45
CA LEU A 301 -30.12 -5.81 2.32
C LEU A 301 -29.99 -4.39 1.76
N ALA A 302 -30.99 -3.88 1.04
CA ALA A 302 -30.83 -2.64 0.29
C ALA A 302 -30.41 -1.46 1.19
N ASP A 303 -31.06 -1.31 2.35
CA ASP A 303 -30.84 -0.16 3.23
C ASP A 303 -29.52 -0.28 4.02
N HIS A 304 -29.00 -1.49 4.18
CA HIS A 304 -27.68 -1.72 4.78
C HIS A 304 -26.53 -1.55 3.77
N LEU A 305 -26.74 -1.94 2.51
CA LEU A 305 -25.69 -1.94 1.49
C LEU A 305 -25.48 -0.58 0.84
N LYS A 306 -26.56 0.17 0.56
CA LYS A 306 -26.47 1.48 -0.11
C LYS A 306 -25.51 2.45 0.61
N PRO A 307 -25.54 2.60 1.95
CA PRO A 307 -24.60 3.49 2.64
C PRO A 307 -23.13 3.07 2.48
N ILE A 308 -22.85 1.77 2.51
CA ILE A 308 -21.48 1.24 2.33
C ILE A 308 -20.98 1.54 0.92
N TYR A 309 -21.80 1.25 -0.10
CA TYR A 309 -21.43 1.51 -1.48
C TYR A 309 -21.25 3.00 -1.74
N LYS A 310 -22.16 3.86 -1.23
CA LYS A 310 -22.05 5.32 -1.35
C LYS A 310 -20.71 5.81 -0.79
N ARG A 311 -20.40 5.46 0.46
CA ARG A 311 -19.14 5.84 1.13
C ARG A 311 -17.91 5.32 0.40
N LEU A 312 -17.93 4.08 -0.06
CA LEU A 312 -16.81 3.47 -0.82
C LEU A 312 -16.81 3.88 -2.31
N SER A 313 -17.69 4.77 -2.73
CA SER A 313 -17.70 5.39 -4.05
C SER A 313 -17.52 6.90 -3.98
N GLU A 314 -17.07 7.44 -2.85
CA GLU A 314 -16.83 8.87 -2.71
C GLU A 314 -15.74 9.35 -3.69
N PRO A 315 -15.93 10.51 -4.36
CA PRO A 315 -14.97 11.01 -5.34
C PRO A 315 -13.55 11.14 -4.77
N ALA A 316 -13.40 11.60 -3.53
CA ALA A 316 -12.11 11.77 -2.88
C ALA A 316 -11.33 10.45 -2.70
N LEU A 317 -12.04 9.33 -2.49
CA LEU A 317 -11.41 8.00 -2.42
C LEU A 317 -11.01 7.51 -3.82
N LEU A 318 -11.90 7.67 -4.80
CA LEU A 318 -11.70 7.16 -6.15
C LEU A 318 -10.67 7.98 -6.95
N GLN A 319 -10.54 9.27 -6.67
CA GLN A 319 -9.51 10.13 -7.24
C GLN A 319 -8.12 9.57 -6.92
N ARG A 320 -7.90 9.13 -5.68
CA ARG A 320 -6.66 8.49 -5.23
C ARG A 320 -6.47 7.07 -5.76
N CYS A 321 -7.40 6.56 -6.58
CA CYS A 321 -7.28 5.23 -7.22
C CYS A 321 -6.94 5.35 -8.71
N LEU A 322 -6.82 6.55 -9.27
CA LEU A 322 -6.68 6.77 -10.71
C LEU A 322 -5.39 6.18 -11.28
N LEU A 323 -4.30 6.18 -10.51
CA LEU A 323 -3.06 5.50 -10.90
C LEU A 323 -3.26 4.00 -11.12
N GLY A 324 -4.30 3.39 -10.53
CA GLY A 324 -4.55 1.95 -10.63
C GLY A 324 -3.46 1.08 -9.97
N ALA A 325 -2.55 1.72 -9.22
CA ALA A 325 -1.33 1.12 -8.72
C ALA A 325 -1.57 0.20 -7.50
N THR A 326 -0.62 -0.70 -7.27
CA THR A 326 -0.68 -1.64 -6.14
C THR A 326 0.66 -1.76 -5.45
N GLN A 327 0.66 -1.87 -4.12
CA GLN A 327 1.86 -2.12 -3.33
C GLN A 327 2.44 -3.55 -3.50
N LYS A 328 1.84 -4.42 -4.31
CA LYS A 328 2.25 -5.84 -4.41
C LYS A 328 3.67 -6.07 -4.93
N ARG A 329 4.36 -5.05 -5.46
CA ARG A 329 5.79 -5.13 -5.80
C ARG A 329 6.70 -5.13 -4.56
N GLN A 330 6.18 -4.83 -3.35
CA GLN A 330 6.94 -4.79 -2.09
C GLN A 330 7.02 -6.13 -1.34
N ARG A 331 6.26 -7.17 -1.70
CA ARG A 331 6.28 -8.46 -0.96
C ARG A 331 7.59 -9.23 -1.07
N VAL A 332 8.52 -8.80 -1.93
CA VAL A 332 9.89 -9.31 -1.95
C VAL A 332 10.66 -8.92 -0.67
N PHE A 333 10.18 -7.92 0.09
CA PHE A 333 10.80 -7.42 1.33
C PHE A 333 10.02 -7.74 2.61
N ALA A 334 9.02 -8.62 2.54
CA ALA A 334 8.55 -9.25 3.76
C ALA A 334 9.69 -10.16 4.25
N PHE A 335 10.56 -9.64 5.12
CA PHE A 335 11.59 -10.43 5.81
C PHE A 335 11.01 -11.64 6.58
N GLN A 336 9.68 -11.73 6.69
CA GLN A 336 8.95 -12.89 7.19
C GLN A 336 8.99 -14.10 6.23
N ASP A 337 9.32 -13.91 4.95
CA ASP A 337 9.43 -14.98 3.95
C ASP A 337 10.91 -15.37 3.69
N LEU A 338 11.87 -14.79 4.42
CA LEU A 338 13.31 -15.12 4.36
C LEU A 338 13.71 -16.27 5.30
N GLU A 339 12.80 -17.21 5.59
CA GLU A 339 13.12 -18.43 6.36
C GLU A 339 14.07 -19.41 5.61
N TYR A 340 14.55 -19.05 4.41
CA TYR A 340 15.44 -19.89 3.59
C TYR A 340 16.56 -19.11 2.85
N LEU A 341 17.26 -18.24 3.55
CA LEU A 341 18.66 -17.87 3.23
C LEU A 341 19.51 -18.08 4.49
#